data_AF-A0A3C0MBX7-F1
#
_entry.id   AF-A0A3C0MBX7-F1
#
_cell.length_a   1.000
_cell.length_b   1.000
_cell.length_c   1.000
_cell.angle_alpha   90.00
_cell.angle_beta   90.00
_cell.angle_gamma   90.00
#
_symmetry.space_group_name_H-M   'P 1'
#
loop_
_entity.id
_entity.type
_entity.pdbx_description
1 polymer ?
#
loop_
_entity_poly.entity_id
_entity_poly.type
_entity_poly.pdbx_seq_one_letter_code
_entity_poly.pdbx_strand_id
1 'polypeptide(L)'
;MKPGIKKAFQGEVEAARSAYAARDWLSAFYHLERAHIVGQRYFVSHMSTHWWMLKVAFHRTDWREGRGQLIRMFAVVPGYVFGWVPKGNTGGANVSPLRAMPIPEDLREPLTGYSVARDMVGRAALLSVLVTLAWASVFLLGVWVQAGETRTIKAAFNGTCVRLEGLNGAEDIVLDQVQRVAYAVGGDRRSFRGGGPGRAKIWAIPLDEPAGATRKDLAPPSPETFKSFGADLYADLDGNHWLFVANRAEEHHAIEVFRLEPEGTFEHVRSITSPLLHNPNDLVVLGPDTLLVTLDKEADAGTLAEIMEGALNRPTGKVLLISGKDSMIAADGLLMANGIA
;
A
#
# COMPACT_ATOMS: atom_id res chain seq x y z
N MET A 1 14.65 25.71 -24.09
CA MET A 1 14.59 26.12 -25.51
C MET A 1 16.00 26.11 -26.07
N LYS A 2 16.22 25.57 -27.29
CA LYS A 2 17.57 25.61 -27.90
C LYS A 2 18.02 27.07 -28.12
N PRO A 3 19.32 27.40 -28.02
CA PRO A 3 19.80 28.77 -28.14
C PRO A 3 19.35 29.50 -29.41
N GLY A 4 19.44 28.84 -30.58
CA GLY A 4 19.02 29.44 -31.86
C GLY A 4 17.52 29.78 -31.92
N ILE A 5 16.67 28.88 -31.42
CA ILE A 5 15.22 29.12 -31.32
C ILE A 5 14.92 30.25 -30.34
N LYS A 6 15.64 30.29 -29.21
CA LYS A 6 15.49 31.34 -28.19
C LYS A 6 15.81 32.71 -28.78
N LYS A 7 16.91 32.83 -29.51
CA LYS A 7 17.32 34.07 -30.17
C LYS A 7 16.28 34.51 -31.21
N ALA A 8 15.83 33.61 -32.08
CA ALA A 8 14.81 33.92 -33.08
C ALA A 8 13.49 34.37 -32.44
N PHE A 9 13.02 33.66 -31.41
CA PHE A 9 11.80 34.01 -30.69
C PHE A 9 11.91 35.39 -30.02
N GLN A 10 13.04 35.68 -29.37
CA GLN A 10 13.27 36.97 -28.71
C GLN A 10 13.28 38.12 -29.71
N GLY A 11 13.94 37.95 -30.86
CA GLY A 11 13.98 38.97 -31.91
C GLY A 11 12.57 39.32 -32.43
N GLU A 12 11.73 38.32 -32.71
CA GLU A 12 10.36 38.56 -33.15
C GLU A 12 9.49 39.20 -32.05
N VAL A 13 9.63 38.76 -30.80
CA VAL A 13 8.88 39.37 -29.69
C VAL A 13 9.32 40.82 -29.43
N GLU A 14 10.60 41.15 -29.56
CA GLU A 14 11.11 42.52 -29.42
C GLU A 14 10.59 43.42 -30.55
N ALA A 15 10.65 42.95 -31.81
CA ALA A 15 10.08 43.67 -32.94
C ALA A 15 8.56 43.89 -32.79
N ALA A 16 7.83 42.86 -32.36
CA ALA A 16 6.41 42.96 -32.06
C ALA A 16 6.11 44.01 -30.99
N ARG A 17 6.90 44.04 -29.90
CA ARG A 17 6.72 45.00 -28.81
C ARG A 17 7.03 46.42 -29.24
N SER A 18 8.07 46.64 -30.04
CA SER A 18 8.41 47.95 -30.59
C SER A 18 7.30 48.48 -31.51
N ALA A 19 6.79 47.64 -32.42
CA ALA A 19 5.65 48.00 -33.28
C ALA A 19 4.36 48.26 -32.46
N TYR A 20 4.12 47.45 -31.43
CA TYR A 20 3.01 47.65 -30.49
C TYR A 20 3.10 49.01 -29.79
N ALA A 21 4.30 49.39 -29.32
CA ALA A 21 4.54 50.69 -28.68
C ALA A 21 4.32 51.86 -29.65
N ALA A 22 4.69 51.68 -30.92
CA ALA A 22 4.43 52.63 -32.00
C ALA A 22 2.97 52.64 -32.49
N ARG A 23 2.09 51.79 -31.93
CA ARG A 23 0.70 51.57 -32.37
C ARG A 23 0.58 51.08 -33.82
N ASP A 24 1.66 50.50 -34.36
CA ASP A 24 1.64 49.80 -35.64
C ASP A 24 1.16 48.36 -35.41
N TRP A 25 -0.16 48.19 -35.39
CA TRP A 25 -0.80 46.92 -35.09
C TRP A 25 -0.58 45.85 -36.17
N LEU A 26 -0.37 46.28 -37.42
CA LEU A 26 -0.14 45.36 -38.53
C LEU A 26 1.23 44.71 -38.39
N SER A 27 2.28 45.51 -38.21
CA SER A 27 3.64 45.01 -38.00
C SER A 27 3.76 44.25 -36.68
N ALA A 28 3.08 44.72 -35.61
CA ALA A 28 3.06 44.00 -34.34
C ALA A 28 2.47 42.60 -34.49
N PHE A 29 1.33 42.47 -35.19
CA PHE A 29 0.70 41.17 -35.40
C PHE A 29 1.55 40.26 -36.30
N TYR A 30 2.15 40.79 -37.36
CA TYR A 30 3.08 40.05 -38.23
C TYR A 30 4.23 39.41 -37.45
N HIS A 31 4.90 40.18 -36.59
CA HIS A 31 5.98 39.66 -35.74
C HIS A 31 5.47 38.65 -34.69
N LEU A 32 4.24 38.81 -34.18
CA LEU A 32 3.64 37.83 -33.29
C LEU A 32 3.33 36.51 -34.01
N GLU A 33 2.87 36.53 -35.25
CA GLU A 33 2.66 35.30 -36.03
C GLU A 33 3.95 34.51 -36.21
N ARG A 34 5.07 35.22 -36.42
CA ARG A 34 6.40 34.63 -36.51
C ARG A 34 6.91 34.13 -35.16
N ALA A 35 6.73 34.91 -34.09
CA ALA A 35 7.03 34.47 -32.73
C ALA A 35 6.22 33.21 -32.36
N HIS A 36 4.97 33.10 -32.80
CA HIS A 36 4.13 31.94 -32.58
C HIS A 36 4.70 30.70 -33.27
N ILE A 37 5.09 30.80 -34.55
CA ILE A 37 5.73 29.71 -35.31
C ILE A 37 6.97 29.18 -34.58
N VAL A 38 7.83 30.08 -34.09
CA VAL A 38 9.08 29.72 -33.40
C VAL A 38 8.82 29.16 -31.99
N GLY A 39 7.85 29.75 -31.28
CA GLY A 39 7.55 29.47 -29.86
C GLY A 39 6.58 28.31 -29.61
N GLN A 40 5.89 27.81 -30.62
CA GLN A 40 4.71 26.93 -30.53
C GLN A 40 4.86 25.68 -29.63
N ARG A 41 6.07 25.09 -29.54
CA ARG A 41 6.35 23.91 -28.69
C ARG A 41 6.58 24.20 -27.22
N TYR A 42 6.93 25.44 -26.92
CA TYR A 42 7.35 25.84 -25.59
C TYR A 42 6.16 26.52 -24.94
N PHE A 43 5.61 25.87 -23.91
CA PHE A 43 4.37 26.29 -23.25
C PHE A 43 4.33 27.81 -22.97
N VAL A 44 5.39 28.33 -22.32
CA VAL A 44 5.48 29.74 -21.94
C VAL A 44 5.56 30.66 -23.16
N SER A 45 6.38 30.34 -24.15
CA SER A 45 6.51 31.14 -25.38
C SER A 45 5.24 31.14 -26.22
N HIS A 46 4.58 30.00 -26.34
CA HIS A 46 3.33 29.85 -27.08
C HIS A 46 2.18 30.61 -26.39
N MET A 47 2.01 30.41 -25.08
CA MET A 47 1.00 31.11 -24.27
C MET A 47 1.23 32.63 -24.27
N SER A 48 2.46 33.08 -24.08
CA SER A 48 2.78 34.52 -24.08
C SER A 48 2.54 35.16 -25.45
N THR A 49 2.75 34.43 -26.55
CA THR A 49 2.47 34.96 -27.90
C THR A 49 0.97 35.15 -28.12
N HIS A 50 0.14 34.18 -27.74
CA HIS A 50 -1.33 34.32 -27.78
C HIS A 50 -1.82 35.48 -26.90
N TRP A 51 -1.22 35.68 -25.73
CA TRP A 51 -1.52 36.84 -24.88
C TRP A 51 -1.22 38.17 -25.59
N TRP A 52 -0.10 38.27 -26.31
CA TRP A 52 0.22 39.47 -27.08
C TRP A 52 -0.69 39.65 -28.30
N MET A 53 -1.04 38.58 -29.01
CA MET A 53 -2.01 38.63 -30.11
C MET A 53 -3.38 39.11 -29.63
N LEU A 54 -3.83 38.62 -28.47
CA LEU A 54 -5.07 39.04 -27.84
C LEU A 54 -5.05 40.55 -27.52
N LYS A 55 -3.94 41.07 -26.98
CA LYS A 55 -3.78 42.52 -26.73
C LYS A 55 -3.88 43.34 -28.02
N VAL A 56 -3.26 42.90 -29.11
CA VAL A 56 -3.38 43.57 -30.42
C VAL A 56 -4.82 43.53 -30.93
N ALA A 57 -5.51 42.39 -30.78
CA ALA A 57 -6.91 42.23 -31.18
C ALA A 57 -7.83 43.23 -30.47
N PHE A 58 -7.63 43.43 -29.16
CA PHE A 58 -8.37 44.43 -28.40
C PHE A 58 -8.16 45.85 -28.93
N HIS A 59 -6.91 46.24 -29.24
CA HIS A 59 -6.63 47.57 -29.79
C HIS A 59 -7.17 47.79 -31.21
N ARG A 60 -7.25 46.72 -32.01
CA ARG A 60 -7.89 46.75 -33.35
C ARG A 60 -9.41 46.65 -33.31
N THR A 61 -10.00 46.43 -32.11
CA THR A 61 -11.43 46.11 -31.95
C THR A 61 -11.85 44.88 -32.77
N ASP A 62 -10.92 43.94 -32.98
CA ASP A 62 -11.15 42.71 -33.73
C ASP A 62 -11.66 41.60 -32.80
N TRP A 63 -12.98 41.53 -32.66
CA TRP A 63 -13.63 40.57 -31.76
C TRP A 63 -13.47 39.11 -32.20
N ARG A 64 -13.34 38.87 -33.51
CA ARG A 64 -13.13 37.52 -34.04
C ARG A 64 -11.76 37.01 -33.63
N GLU A 65 -10.74 37.86 -33.76
CA GLU A 65 -9.39 37.56 -33.31
C GLU A 65 -9.34 37.38 -31.78
N GLY A 66 -9.93 38.30 -31.01
CA GLY A 66 -9.93 38.22 -29.54
C GLY A 66 -10.53 36.91 -29.01
N ARG A 67 -11.69 36.48 -29.54
CA ARG A 67 -12.30 35.20 -29.17
C ARG A 67 -11.44 34.01 -29.58
N GLY A 68 -10.85 34.04 -30.78
CA GLY A 68 -9.98 32.98 -31.27
C GLY A 68 -8.73 32.79 -30.40
N GLN A 69 -8.10 33.89 -29.96
CA GLN A 69 -6.95 33.84 -29.08
C GLN A 69 -7.28 33.27 -27.69
N LEU A 70 -8.43 33.62 -27.11
CA LEU A 70 -8.87 33.03 -25.84
C LEU A 70 -9.03 31.50 -25.95
N ILE A 71 -9.70 31.01 -27.01
CA ILE A 71 -9.85 29.57 -27.24
C ILE A 71 -8.47 28.91 -27.43
N ARG A 72 -7.57 29.53 -28.19
CA ARG A 72 -6.22 29.00 -28.43
C ARG A 72 -5.38 28.96 -27.16
N MET A 73 -5.50 29.93 -26.25
CA MET A 73 -4.86 29.89 -24.93
C MET A 73 -5.30 28.68 -24.11
N PHE A 74 -6.60 28.36 -24.07
CA PHE A 74 -7.07 27.13 -23.41
C PHE A 74 -6.55 25.86 -24.10
N ALA A 75 -6.51 25.85 -25.44
CA ALA A 75 -6.04 24.71 -26.23
C ALA A 75 -4.52 24.45 -26.11
N VAL A 76 -3.71 25.44 -25.70
CA VAL A 76 -2.26 25.27 -25.51
C VAL A 76 -1.95 24.19 -24.47
N VAL A 77 -2.77 24.04 -23.42
CA VAL A 77 -2.56 23.04 -22.36
C VAL A 77 -2.64 21.60 -22.89
N PRO A 78 -3.78 21.13 -23.43
CA PRO A 78 -3.84 19.80 -24.02
C PRO A 78 -2.91 19.67 -25.23
N GLY A 79 -2.73 20.71 -26.05
CA GLY A 79 -1.79 20.67 -27.17
C GLY A 79 -0.33 20.47 -26.75
N TYR A 80 0.09 21.03 -25.61
CA TYR A 80 1.42 20.85 -25.04
C TYR A 80 1.63 19.44 -24.44
N VAL A 81 0.57 18.86 -23.86
CA VAL A 81 0.60 17.52 -23.26
C VAL A 81 0.54 16.43 -24.34
N PHE A 82 -0.40 16.53 -25.27
CA PHE A 82 -0.66 15.54 -26.32
C PHE A 82 0.06 15.82 -27.64
N GLY A 83 0.83 16.90 -27.73
CA GLY A 83 1.69 17.23 -28.87
C GLY A 83 0.98 17.63 -30.16
N TRP A 84 -0.21 18.22 -30.05
CA TRP A 84 -0.89 18.85 -31.19
C TRP A 84 -0.19 20.16 -31.55
N VAL A 85 0.89 20.05 -32.32
CA VAL A 85 1.71 21.19 -32.74
C VAL A 85 1.77 21.25 -34.27
N PRO A 86 0.80 21.92 -34.93
CA PRO A 86 0.80 22.08 -36.37
C PRO A 86 1.92 23.04 -36.78
N LYS A 87 3.01 22.47 -37.30
CA LYS A 87 4.21 23.21 -37.69
C LYS A 87 3.85 24.35 -38.65
N GLY A 88 4.39 25.53 -38.38
CA GLY A 88 4.22 26.73 -39.22
C GLY A 88 2.88 27.44 -39.07
N ASN A 89 1.95 26.97 -38.23
CA ASN A 89 0.70 27.69 -37.97
C ASN A 89 1.02 29.08 -37.42
N THR A 90 0.39 30.13 -37.97
CA THR A 90 0.69 31.52 -37.59
C THR A 90 0.03 31.94 -36.28
N GLY A 91 -0.94 31.17 -35.76
CA GLY A 91 -1.58 31.49 -34.47
C GLY A 91 -2.82 32.36 -34.57
N GLY A 92 -3.05 33.04 -35.70
CA GLY A 92 -4.21 33.92 -35.90
C GLY A 92 -5.56 33.20 -35.93
N ALA A 93 -6.64 33.88 -35.58
CA ALA A 93 -7.99 33.31 -35.60
C ALA A 93 -8.57 33.15 -37.02
N ASN A 94 -7.92 33.76 -38.01
CA ASN A 94 -8.21 33.62 -39.44
C ASN A 94 -7.78 32.26 -40.03
N VAL A 95 -6.98 31.48 -39.32
CA VAL A 95 -6.54 30.14 -39.72
C VAL A 95 -7.00 29.08 -38.73
N SER A 96 -7.24 27.85 -39.22
CA SER A 96 -7.59 26.73 -38.34
C SER A 96 -6.45 26.42 -37.35
N PRO A 97 -6.74 26.17 -36.05
CA PRO A 97 -5.73 25.83 -35.06
C PRO A 97 -4.97 24.53 -35.33
N LEU A 98 -5.49 23.65 -36.20
CA LEU A 98 -4.87 22.35 -36.54
C LEU A 98 -4.19 22.35 -37.91
N ARG A 99 -4.22 23.48 -38.64
CA ARG A 99 -3.66 23.58 -39.99
C ARG A 99 -2.14 23.74 -39.93
N ALA A 100 -1.39 22.77 -40.45
CA ALA A 100 0.03 22.94 -40.73
C ALA A 100 0.24 23.88 -41.93
N MET A 101 1.29 24.69 -41.89
CA MET A 101 1.59 25.71 -42.91
C MET A 101 3.10 25.74 -43.22
N PRO A 102 3.52 26.23 -44.39
CA PRO A 102 4.93 26.39 -44.72
C PRO A 102 5.64 27.32 -43.73
N ILE A 103 6.84 26.91 -43.27
CA ILE A 103 7.69 27.75 -42.41
C ILE A 103 8.42 28.77 -43.29
N PRO A 104 8.39 30.08 -42.95
CA PRO A 104 9.19 31.11 -43.60
C PRO A 104 10.66 30.72 -43.71
N GLU A 105 11.29 31.03 -44.86
CA GLU A 105 12.64 30.52 -45.19
C GLU A 105 13.69 30.90 -44.14
N ASP A 106 13.62 32.13 -43.64
CA ASP A 106 14.47 32.68 -42.60
C ASP A 106 14.27 32.04 -41.21
N LEU A 107 13.16 31.32 -40.99
CA LEU A 107 12.86 30.58 -39.78
C LEU A 107 13.14 29.07 -39.89
N ARG A 108 13.54 28.57 -41.06
CA ARG A 108 13.77 27.12 -41.28
C ARG A 108 14.99 26.61 -40.51
N GLU A 109 16.11 27.31 -40.60
CA GLU A 109 17.38 26.87 -40.00
C GLU A 109 17.26 26.65 -38.48
N PRO A 110 16.70 27.59 -37.66
CA PRO A 110 16.53 27.36 -36.23
C PRO A 110 15.59 26.20 -35.88
N LEU A 111 14.70 25.81 -36.79
CA LEU A 111 13.71 24.76 -36.63
C LEU A 111 14.14 23.43 -37.27
N THR A 112 15.37 23.29 -37.77
CA THR A 112 15.90 22.01 -38.29
C THR A 112 16.11 20.97 -37.17
N GLY A 113 15.92 19.68 -37.50
CA GLY A 113 16.06 18.57 -36.53
C GLY A 113 15.00 18.55 -35.40
N TYR A 114 13.96 19.37 -35.54
CA TYR A 114 12.81 19.50 -34.66
C TYR A 114 11.92 18.24 -34.73
N SER A 115 11.74 17.53 -33.61
CA SER A 115 10.74 16.46 -33.48
C SER A 115 9.82 16.71 -32.28
N VAL A 116 8.52 16.86 -32.53
CA VAL A 116 7.48 16.98 -31.49
C VAL A 116 7.37 15.66 -30.72
N ALA A 117 7.45 14.54 -31.43
CA ALA A 117 7.37 13.20 -30.85
C ALA A 117 8.45 12.96 -29.78
N ARG A 118 9.69 13.39 -30.00
CA ARG A 118 10.77 13.23 -29.00
C ARG A 118 10.48 14.00 -27.71
N ASP A 119 9.96 15.22 -27.80
CA ASP A 119 9.59 16.00 -26.61
C ASP A 119 8.42 15.38 -25.87
N MET A 120 7.42 14.89 -26.60
CA MET A 120 6.27 14.20 -26.00
C MET A 120 6.72 12.96 -25.25
N VAL A 121 7.57 12.12 -25.85
CA VAL A 121 8.10 10.91 -25.20
C VAL A 121 8.88 11.29 -23.94
N GLY A 122 9.73 12.32 -24.00
CA GLY A 122 10.47 12.78 -22.83
C GLY A 122 9.57 13.29 -21.69
N ARG A 123 8.51 14.04 -22.01
CA ARG A 123 7.53 14.52 -21.02
C ARG A 123 6.68 13.39 -20.47
N ALA A 124 6.22 12.48 -21.33
CA ALA A 124 5.46 11.32 -20.91
C ALA A 124 6.29 10.45 -19.97
N ALA A 125 7.56 10.17 -20.29
CA ALA A 125 8.46 9.44 -19.40
C ALA A 125 8.64 10.15 -18.06
N LEU A 126 8.88 11.47 -18.05
CA LEU A 126 8.98 12.24 -16.82
C LEU A 126 7.69 12.19 -15.98
N LEU A 127 6.54 12.42 -16.61
CA LEU A 127 5.24 12.38 -15.95
C LEU A 127 4.94 10.99 -15.38
N SER A 128 5.23 9.93 -16.14
CA SER A 128 5.10 8.55 -15.67
C SER A 128 5.96 8.29 -14.43
N VAL A 129 7.23 8.75 -14.42
CA VAL A 129 8.09 8.62 -13.24
C VAL A 129 7.49 9.37 -12.04
N LEU A 130 7.04 10.61 -12.23
CA LEU A 130 6.44 11.41 -11.16
C LEU A 130 5.15 10.77 -10.61
N VAL A 131 4.29 10.24 -11.48
CA VAL A 131 3.06 9.53 -11.09
C VAL A 131 3.40 8.26 -10.32
N THR A 132 4.36 7.47 -10.79
CA THR A 132 4.81 6.25 -10.10
C THR A 132 5.39 6.57 -8.73
N LEU A 133 6.22 7.61 -8.61
CA LEU A 133 6.78 8.04 -7.32
C LEU A 133 5.68 8.51 -6.36
N ALA A 134 4.75 9.34 -6.85
CA ALA A 134 3.62 9.79 -6.04
C ALA A 134 2.75 8.62 -5.55
N TRP A 135 2.43 7.69 -6.45
CA TRP A 135 1.70 6.47 -6.09
C TRP A 135 2.47 5.63 -5.07
N ALA A 136 3.76 5.39 -5.29
CA ALA A 136 4.60 4.61 -4.37
C ALA A 136 4.70 5.27 -3.00
N SER A 137 4.81 6.60 -2.92
CA SER A 137 4.80 7.33 -1.66
C SER A 137 3.48 7.17 -0.91
N VAL A 138 2.34 7.28 -1.61
CA VAL A 138 1.01 7.08 -1.00
C VAL A 138 0.86 5.64 -0.53
N PHE A 139 1.27 4.66 -1.34
CA PHE A 139 1.24 3.24 -0.98
C PHE A 139 2.08 2.95 0.26
N LEU A 140 3.35 3.37 0.27
CA LEU A 140 4.26 3.16 1.40
C LEU A 140 3.79 3.87 2.67
N LEU A 141 3.25 5.09 2.55
CA LEU A 141 2.64 5.78 3.68
C LEU A 141 1.41 5.01 4.20
N GLY A 142 0.59 4.46 3.31
CA GLY A 142 -0.54 3.60 3.66
C GLY A 142 -0.10 2.39 4.48
N VAL A 143 0.93 1.66 4.01
CA VAL A 143 1.52 0.53 4.73
C VAL A 143 2.05 0.95 6.09
N TRP A 144 2.77 2.08 6.17
CA TRP A 144 3.30 2.64 7.42
C TRP A 144 2.20 2.94 8.44
N VAL A 145 1.09 3.55 8.01
CA VAL A 145 -0.05 3.82 8.89
C VAL A 145 -0.76 2.54 9.32
N GLN A 146 -0.98 1.59 8.39
CA GLN A 146 -1.64 0.32 8.67
C GLN A 146 -0.84 -0.56 9.65
N ALA A 147 0.48 -0.58 9.53
CA ALA A 147 1.39 -1.24 10.47
C ALA A 147 1.34 -0.63 11.89
N GLY A 148 0.67 0.51 12.08
CA GLY A 148 0.50 1.14 13.37
C GLY A 148 1.68 2.01 13.81
N GLU A 149 2.66 2.27 12.93
CA GLU A 149 3.87 3.07 13.24
C GLU A 149 3.57 4.53 13.60
N THR A 150 2.36 5.01 13.32
CA THR A 150 1.88 6.35 13.71
C THR A 150 1.02 6.33 14.99
N ARG A 151 0.74 5.16 15.56
CA ARG A 151 -0.10 5.04 16.76
C ARG A 151 0.70 5.40 18.00
N THR A 152 0.11 6.21 18.86
CA THR A 152 0.65 6.51 20.20
C THR A 152 -0.06 5.66 21.25
N ILE A 153 0.71 4.96 22.07
CA ILE A 153 0.18 4.18 23.19
C ILE A 153 -0.02 5.11 24.39
N LYS A 154 -1.24 5.16 24.92
CA LYS A 154 -1.55 5.86 26.17
C LYS A 154 -1.67 4.84 27.30
N ALA A 155 -1.07 5.13 28.45
CA ALA A 155 -1.24 4.31 29.63
C ALA A 155 -2.72 4.32 30.06
N ALA A 156 -3.34 3.14 30.09
CA ALA A 156 -4.75 2.95 30.48
C ALA A 156 -4.91 2.30 31.87
N PHE A 157 -3.80 1.95 32.52
CA PHE A 157 -3.79 1.31 33.83
C PHE A 157 -3.09 2.22 34.84
N ASN A 158 -3.77 2.49 35.96
CA ASN A 158 -3.29 3.37 37.04
C ASN A 158 -2.76 2.60 38.26
N GLY A 159 -2.71 1.26 38.19
CA GLY A 159 -2.17 0.40 39.24
C GLY A 159 -0.70 0.05 39.04
N THR A 160 -0.23 -0.93 39.81
CA THR A 160 1.13 -1.46 39.73
C THR A 160 1.14 -2.78 38.96
N CYS A 161 2.03 -2.91 37.98
CA CYS A 161 2.30 -4.17 37.30
C CYS A 161 3.51 -4.86 37.92
N VAL A 162 3.41 -6.17 38.17
CA VAL A 162 4.55 -7.01 38.53
C VAL A 162 4.85 -7.90 37.34
N ARG A 163 6.10 -7.88 36.86
CA ARG A 163 6.54 -8.76 35.79
C ARG A 163 6.66 -10.18 36.31
N LEU A 164 6.05 -11.12 35.60
CA LEU A 164 6.25 -12.56 35.82
C LEU A 164 7.47 -13.00 35.00
N GLU A 165 8.52 -13.47 35.67
CA GLU A 165 9.73 -13.93 35.00
C GLU A 165 9.58 -15.37 34.48
N GLY A 166 10.36 -15.73 33.46
CA GLY A 166 10.41 -17.10 32.91
C GLY A 166 9.39 -17.43 31.82
N LEU A 167 8.55 -16.46 31.41
CA LEU A 167 7.53 -16.59 30.35
C LEU A 167 8.04 -16.01 29.01
N ASN A 168 9.18 -16.49 28.54
CA ASN A 168 9.80 -15.96 27.32
C ASN A 168 8.97 -16.33 26.08
N GLY A 169 8.32 -15.33 25.48
CA GLY A 169 7.52 -15.51 24.28
C GLY A 169 6.17 -16.20 24.54
N ALA A 170 5.59 -16.03 25.73
CA ALA A 170 4.18 -16.34 25.96
C ALA A 170 3.34 -15.59 24.92
N GLU A 171 2.51 -16.34 24.19
CA GLU A 171 1.74 -15.82 23.08
C GLU A 171 0.25 -15.74 23.41
N ASP A 172 -0.27 -16.77 24.07
CA ASP A 172 -1.66 -16.81 24.50
C ASP A 172 -1.82 -17.41 25.91
N ILE A 173 -2.95 -17.15 26.56
CA ILE A 173 -3.24 -17.54 27.93
C ILE A 173 -4.71 -17.88 28.14
N VAL A 174 -4.96 -19.02 28.79
CA VAL A 174 -6.30 -19.47 29.18
C VAL A 174 -6.40 -19.59 30.68
N LEU A 175 -7.61 -19.38 31.23
CA LEU A 175 -7.86 -19.43 32.66
C LEU A 175 -8.66 -20.67 33.04
N ASP A 176 -8.07 -21.48 33.91
CA ASP A 176 -8.76 -22.53 34.63
C ASP A 176 -9.24 -21.99 35.99
N GLN A 177 -10.51 -21.59 36.04
CA GLN A 177 -11.10 -21.03 37.25
C GLN A 177 -11.29 -22.08 38.35
N VAL A 178 -11.44 -23.35 38.00
CA VAL A 178 -11.66 -24.45 38.96
C VAL A 178 -10.34 -24.81 39.62
N GLN A 179 -9.28 -25.00 38.83
CA GLN A 179 -7.94 -25.31 39.34
C GLN A 179 -7.23 -24.07 39.90
N ARG A 180 -7.78 -22.86 39.67
CA ARG A 180 -7.15 -21.58 39.98
C ARG A 180 -5.76 -21.42 39.36
N VAL A 181 -5.64 -21.80 38.11
CA VAL A 181 -4.39 -21.73 37.33
C VAL A 181 -4.66 -21.04 35.99
N ALA A 182 -3.75 -20.18 35.54
CA ALA A 182 -3.69 -19.77 34.15
C ALA A 182 -2.67 -20.64 33.40
N TYR A 183 -3.03 -21.14 32.23
CA TYR A 183 -2.10 -21.83 31.34
C TYR A 183 -1.70 -20.88 30.22
N ALA A 184 -0.43 -20.52 30.19
CA ALA A 184 0.14 -19.74 29.10
C ALA A 184 0.85 -20.67 28.11
N VAL A 185 0.67 -20.43 26.82
CA VAL A 185 1.35 -21.17 25.75
C VAL A 185 2.25 -20.23 24.97
N GLY A 186 3.37 -20.75 24.46
CA GLY A 186 4.26 -19.94 23.62
C GLY A 186 5.71 -20.39 23.67
N GLY A 187 6.60 -19.56 23.15
CA GLY A 187 8.04 -19.84 23.16
C GLY A 187 8.85 -18.80 22.40
N ASP A 188 10.18 -18.91 22.49
CA ASP A 188 11.09 -17.98 21.83
C ASP A 188 11.14 -18.22 20.31
N ARG A 189 10.18 -17.61 19.60
CA ARG A 189 10.08 -17.67 18.13
C ARG A 189 11.34 -17.16 17.41
N ARG A 190 12.17 -16.32 18.05
CA ARG A 190 13.44 -15.86 17.45
C ARG A 190 14.50 -16.96 17.50
N SER A 191 14.57 -17.70 18.61
CA SER A 191 15.40 -18.90 18.72
C SER A 191 15.00 -19.96 17.67
N PHE A 192 13.69 -20.16 17.46
CA PHE A 192 13.19 -21.13 16.47
C PHE A 192 13.66 -20.81 15.04
N ARG A 193 13.57 -19.54 14.64
CA ARG A 193 14.01 -19.08 13.30
C ARG A 193 15.53 -19.16 13.08
N GLY A 194 16.32 -19.22 14.15
CA GLY A 194 17.78 -19.31 14.10
C GLY A 194 18.34 -20.75 14.12
N GLY A 195 17.50 -21.77 14.02
CA GLY A 195 17.92 -23.18 14.13
C GLY A 195 18.19 -23.65 15.57
N GLY A 196 17.71 -22.89 16.56
CA GLY A 196 17.76 -23.30 17.96
C GLY A 196 16.83 -24.50 18.24
N PRO A 197 17.07 -25.26 19.32
CA PRO A 197 16.31 -26.49 19.66
C PRO A 197 14.85 -26.21 20.09
N GLY A 198 14.37 -24.99 19.92
CA GLY A 198 13.26 -24.45 20.69
C GLY A 198 11.91 -25.02 20.26
N ARG A 199 11.23 -25.60 21.24
CA ARG A 199 9.83 -26.03 21.19
C ARG A 199 8.99 -25.05 22.00
N ALA A 200 7.73 -24.88 21.64
CA ALA A 200 6.78 -24.16 22.48
C ALA A 200 6.61 -24.89 23.83
N LYS A 201 6.20 -24.11 24.82
CA LYS A 201 6.03 -24.51 26.21
C LYS A 201 4.59 -24.27 26.64
N ILE A 202 4.20 -24.98 27.69
CA ILE A 202 2.95 -24.76 28.40
C ILE A 202 3.34 -24.42 29.83
N TRP A 203 3.05 -23.21 30.29
CA TRP A 203 3.35 -22.78 31.65
C TRP A 203 2.08 -22.73 32.49
N ALA A 204 2.13 -23.32 33.68
CA ALA A 204 1.11 -23.08 34.71
C ALA A 204 1.49 -21.87 35.57
N ILE A 205 0.51 -20.98 35.77
CA ILE A 205 0.63 -19.77 36.57
C ILE A 205 -0.50 -19.79 37.61
N PRO A 206 -0.20 -20.10 38.89
CA PRO A 206 -1.20 -20.05 39.95
C PRO A 206 -1.82 -18.66 40.07
N LEU A 207 -3.14 -18.57 40.23
CA LEU A 207 -3.85 -17.29 40.31
C LEU A 207 -3.73 -16.63 41.68
N ASP A 208 -3.46 -17.39 42.74
CA ASP A 208 -3.34 -16.88 44.11
C ASP A 208 -2.00 -16.19 44.37
N GLU A 209 -0.88 -16.80 43.96
CA GLU A 209 0.48 -16.28 44.17
C GLU A 209 1.34 -16.33 42.89
N PRO A 210 0.94 -15.64 41.81
CA PRO A 210 1.58 -15.78 40.50
C PRO A 210 3.04 -15.33 40.48
N ALA A 211 3.41 -14.34 41.30
CA ALA A 211 4.76 -13.78 41.31
C ALA A 211 5.81 -14.76 41.88
N GLY A 212 5.45 -15.45 42.97
CA GLY A 212 6.34 -16.36 43.72
C GLY A 212 6.45 -17.77 43.13
N ALA A 213 5.56 -18.16 42.21
CA ALA A 213 5.54 -19.50 41.65
C ALA A 213 6.75 -19.80 40.74
N THR A 214 7.31 -21.02 40.82
CA THR A 214 8.29 -21.49 39.83
C THR A 214 7.59 -21.80 38.51
N ARG A 215 8.09 -21.25 37.40
CA ARG A 215 7.48 -21.45 36.07
C ARG A 215 7.95 -22.79 35.52
N LYS A 216 7.13 -23.82 35.71
CA LYS A 216 7.36 -25.15 35.16
C LYS A 216 6.84 -25.23 33.73
N ASP A 217 7.63 -25.83 32.85
CA ASP A 217 7.18 -26.25 31.53
C ASP A 217 6.42 -27.57 31.67
N LEU A 218 5.17 -27.57 31.24
CA LEU A 218 4.24 -28.67 31.29
C LEU A 218 4.00 -29.29 29.90
N ALA A 219 4.66 -28.80 28.85
CA ALA A 219 4.52 -29.37 27.53
C ALA A 219 5.04 -30.82 27.51
N PRO A 220 4.20 -31.83 27.20
CA PRO A 220 4.65 -33.22 27.12
C PRO A 220 5.60 -33.40 25.93
N PRO A 221 6.42 -34.47 25.85
CA PRO A 221 7.34 -34.66 24.72
C PRO A 221 6.69 -34.72 23.33
N SER A 222 5.44 -35.20 23.24
CA SER A 222 4.64 -35.23 22.01
C SER A 222 3.74 -33.99 21.91
N PRO A 223 3.51 -33.41 20.71
CA PRO A 223 4.18 -33.74 19.44
C PRO A 223 5.64 -33.27 19.44
N GLU A 224 6.52 -33.96 18.70
CA GLU A 224 7.95 -33.61 18.62
C GLU A 224 8.15 -32.18 18.15
N THR A 225 7.43 -31.77 17.10
CA THR A 225 7.39 -30.40 16.60
C THR A 225 6.17 -29.67 17.16
N PHE A 226 6.42 -28.69 18.03
CA PHE A 226 5.37 -27.91 18.67
C PHE A 226 5.70 -26.42 18.59
N LYS A 227 4.98 -25.70 17.74
CA LYS A 227 5.08 -24.26 17.51
C LYS A 227 3.70 -23.66 17.78
N SER A 228 3.43 -23.40 19.07
CA SER A 228 2.13 -22.96 19.53
C SER A 228 1.78 -21.53 19.09
N PHE A 229 0.48 -21.33 18.86
CA PHE A 229 -0.20 -20.04 18.78
C PHE A 229 -1.33 -20.05 19.83
N GLY A 230 -2.54 -19.65 19.46
CA GLY A 230 -3.67 -19.56 20.37
C GLY A 230 -4.08 -20.91 20.97
N ALA A 231 -4.72 -20.84 22.11
CA ALA A 231 -5.18 -21.98 22.88
C ALA A 231 -6.53 -21.70 23.54
N ASP A 232 -7.27 -22.77 23.79
CA ASP A 232 -8.48 -22.69 24.60
C ASP A 232 -8.59 -23.90 25.53
N LEU A 233 -9.32 -23.73 26.63
CA LEU A 233 -9.50 -24.73 27.68
C LEU A 233 -10.95 -25.19 27.72
N TYR A 234 -11.15 -26.51 27.67
CA TYR A 234 -12.45 -27.14 27.81
C TYR A 234 -12.47 -28.02 29.06
N ALA A 235 -13.36 -27.72 29.99
CA ALA A 235 -13.66 -28.59 31.12
C ALA A 235 -14.92 -29.40 30.81
N ASP A 236 -14.83 -30.73 30.87
CA ASP A 236 -15.98 -31.60 30.63
C ASP A 236 -16.85 -31.82 31.88
N LEU A 237 -17.96 -32.53 31.72
CA LEU A 237 -18.90 -32.81 32.79
C LEU A 237 -18.37 -33.79 33.84
N ASP A 238 -17.34 -34.57 33.50
CA ASP A 238 -16.68 -35.52 34.40
C ASP A 238 -15.55 -34.85 35.20
N GLY A 239 -15.31 -33.56 34.97
CA GLY A 239 -14.29 -32.77 35.64
C GLY A 239 -12.89 -32.95 35.05
N ASN A 240 -12.75 -33.50 33.84
CA ASN A 240 -11.48 -33.49 33.13
C ASN A 240 -11.29 -32.15 32.42
N HIS A 241 -10.04 -31.71 32.35
CA HIS A 241 -9.65 -30.46 31.73
C HIS A 241 -8.80 -30.73 30.49
N TRP A 242 -9.15 -30.10 29.39
CA TRP A 242 -8.58 -30.33 28.08
C TRP A 242 -8.06 -29.02 27.51
N LEU A 243 -6.78 -28.98 27.18
CA LEU A 243 -6.15 -27.82 26.54
C LEU A 243 -6.02 -28.11 25.05
N PHE A 244 -6.62 -27.25 24.23
CA PHE A 244 -6.51 -27.28 22.78
C PHE A 244 -5.55 -26.18 22.36
N VAL A 245 -4.54 -26.50 21.54
CA VAL A 245 -3.50 -25.54 21.14
C VAL A 245 -3.29 -25.59 19.64
N ALA A 246 -3.38 -24.43 18.97
CA ALA A 246 -3.00 -24.30 17.58
C ALA A 246 -1.49 -24.53 17.41
N ASN A 247 -1.12 -25.51 16.59
CA ASN A 247 0.26 -25.87 16.30
C ASN A 247 0.57 -25.63 14.81
N ARG A 248 1.55 -24.76 14.54
CA ARG A 248 2.05 -24.51 13.19
C ARG A 248 3.38 -25.20 12.94
N ALA A 249 3.39 -26.53 13.02
CA ALA A 249 4.58 -27.32 12.67
C ALA A 249 4.86 -27.23 11.16
N GLU A 250 6.12 -27.40 10.75
CA GLU A 250 6.54 -27.24 9.35
C GLU A 250 5.94 -28.30 8.43
N GLU A 251 5.76 -29.52 8.93
CA GLU A 251 5.26 -30.63 8.14
C GLU A 251 3.74 -30.59 7.97
N HIS A 252 3.01 -30.14 8.99
CA HIS A 252 1.56 -30.01 8.98
C HIS A 252 1.08 -29.08 10.10
N HIS A 253 -0.04 -28.42 9.87
CA HIS A 253 -0.74 -27.67 10.90
C HIS A 253 -1.79 -28.56 11.58
N ALA A 254 -1.93 -28.39 12.89
CA ALA A 254 -2.86 -29.17 13.70
C ALA A 254 -3.38 -28.35 14.87
N ILE A 255 -4.49 -28.81 15.45
CA ILE A 255 -4.87 -28.44 16.82
C ILE A 255 -4.50 -29.61 17.72
N GLU A 256 -3.56 -29.39 18.63
CA GLU A 256 -3.09 -30.39 19.57
C GLU A 256 -4.01 -30.41 20.79
N VAL A 257 -4.47 -31.60 21.17
CA VAL A 257 -5.37 -31.78 22.30
C VAL A 257 -4.60 -32.45 23.43
N PHE A 258 -4.50 -31.76 24.54
CA PHE A 258 -3.87 -32.25 25.75
C PHE A 258 -4.89 -32.43 26.87
N ARG A 259 -4.74 -33.47 27.67
CA ARG A 259 -5.52 -33.67 28.90
C ARG A 259 -4.67 -33.30 30.10
N LEU A 260 -5.24 -32.59 31.05
CA LEU A 260 -4.62 -32.31 32.34
C LEU A 260 -4.74 -33.56 33.23
N GLU A 261 -3.60 -34.11 33.61
CA GLU A 261 -3.53 -35.24 34.55
C GLU A 261 -3.63 -34.75 36.01
N PRO A 262 -4.08 -35.60 36.95
CA PRO A 262 -4.20 -35.26 38.37
C PRO A 262 -2.90 -34.74 39.01
N GLU A 263 -1.74 -35.14 38.49
CA GLU A 263 -0.41 -34.70 38.94
C GLU A 263 -0.04 -33.28 38.44
N GLY A 264 -0.92 -32.63 37.67
CA GLY A 264 -0.73 -31.27 37.16
C GLY A 264 0.16 -31.18 35.92
N THR A 265 0.30 -32.28 35.17
CA THR A 265 1.01 -32.33 33.87
C THR A 265 0.03 -32.54 32.73
N PHE A 266 0.41 -32.14 31.52
CA PHE A 266 -0.40 -32.42 30.34
C PHE A 266 0.05 -33.70 29.64
N GLU A 267 -0.90 -34.53 29.24
CA GLU A 267 -0.71 -35.67 28.33
C GLU A 267 -1.22 -35.29 26.93
N HIS A 268 -0.46 -35.56 25.87
CA HIS A 268 -0.95 -35.39 24.50
C HIS A 268 -1.87 -36.54 24.13
N VAL A 269 -3.13 -36.24 23.80
CA VAL A 269 -4.15 -37.25 23.54
C VAL A 269 -4.34 -37.47 22.04
N ARG A 270 -4.37 -36.40 21.25
CA ARG A 270 -4.55 -36.46 19.80
C ARG A 270 -4.21 -35.14 19.11
N SER A 271 -4.05 -35.22 17.79
CA SER A 271 -3.92 -34.07 16.89
C SER A 271 -5.13 -34.01 15.97
N ILE A 272 -5.84 -32.87 15.95
CA ILE A 272 -6.94 -32.60 15.03
C ILE A 272 -6.37 -31.93 13.78
N THR A 273 -6.64 -32.50 12.62
CA THR A 273 -6.17 -31.99 11.33
C THR A 273 -7.34 -31.81 10.37
N SER A 274 -7.17 -30.92 9.39
CA SER A 274 -8.10 -30.75 8.29
C SER A 274 -7.33 -30.24 7.06
N PRO A 275 -7.73 -30.64 5.83
CA PRO A 275 -7.19 -30.03 4.60
C PRO A 275 -7.40 -28.52 4.52
N LEU A 276 -8.38 -27.98 5.26
CA LEU A 276 -8.68 -26.55 5.34
C LEU A 276 -7.90 -25.84 6.48
N LEU A 277 -7.25 -26.59 7.37
CA LEU A 277 -6.52 -26.03 8.51
C LEU A 277 -5.15 -25.54 8.07
N HIS A 278 -5.10 -24.32 7.53
CA HIS A 278 -3.87 -23.66 7.12
C HIS A 278 -3.68 -22.35 7.88
N ASN A 279 -2.48 -22.14 8.41
CA ASN A 279 -2.12 -21.03 9.30
C ASN A 279 -3.11 -20.75 10.47
N PRO A 280 -3.44 -21.74 11.32
CA PRO A 280 -4.32 -21.53 12.46
C PRO A 280 -3.74 -20.49 13.44
N ASN A 281 -4.48 -19.45 13.77
CA ASN A 281 -4.02 -18.38 14.67
C ASN A 281 -4.54 -18.58 16.08
N ASP A 282 -5.84 -18.62 16.25
CA ASP A 282 -6.50 -18.80 17.53
C ASP A 282 -7.71 -19.71 17.38
N LEU A 283 -8.27 -20.18 18.49
CA LEU A 283 -9.39 -21.09 18.50
C LEU A 283 -10.30 -20.88 19.72
N VAL A 284 -11.56 -21.29 19.56
CA VAL A 284 -12.49 -21.44 20.69
C VAL A 284 -13.14 -22.83 20.62
N VAL A 285 -13.14 -23.53 21.75
CA VAL A 285 -13.67 -24.89 21.88
C VAL A 285 -15.13 -24.82 22.30
N LEU A 286 -16.00 -25.35 21.43
CA LEU A 286 -17.45 -25.39 21.66
C LEU A 286 -17.89 -26.73 22.28
N GLY A 287 -17.00 -27.73 22.28
CA GLY A 287 -17.23 -29.06 22.83
C GLY A 287 -16.05 -29.99 22.55
N PRO A 288 -16.12 -31.27 22.95
CA PRO A 288 -14.98 -32.18 22.90
C PRO A 288 -14.44 -32.42 21.48
N ASP A 289 -15.31 -32.30 20.47
CA ASP A 289 -15.00 -32.51 19.05
C ASP A 289 -15.42 -31.33 18.17
N THR A 290 -15.81 -30.19 18.75
CA THR A 290 -16.30 -29.04 17.97
C THR A 290 -15.59 -27.77 18.39
N LEU A 291 -15.00 -27.08 17.43
CA LEU A 291 -14.25 -25.85 17.66
C LEU A 291 -14.32 -24.91 16.44
N LEU A 292 -14.17 -23.62 16.71
CA LEU A 292 -13.90 -22.61 15.68
C LEU A 292 -12.41 -22.26 15.73
N VAL A 293 -11.79 -22.13 14.57
CA VAL A 293 -10.38 -21.78 14.43
C VAL A 293 -10.25 -20.61 13.46
N THR A 294 -9.54 -19.56 13.84
CA THR A 294 -9.18 -18.49 12.91
C THR A 294 -7.98 -18.90 12.09
N LEU A 295 -8.03 -18.65 10.79
CA LEU A 295 -6.93 -18.87 9.85
C LEU A 295 -6.44 -17.48 9.43
N ASP A 296 -5.21 -17.10 9.80
CA ASP A 296 -4.80 -15.69 9.71
C ASP A 296 -4.66 -15.18 8.27
N LYS A 297 -4.11 -16.01 7.39
CA LYS A 297 -3.72 -15.65 6.03
C LYS A 297 -3.68 -16.90 5.15
N GLU A 298 -3.73 -16.69 3.85
CA GLU A 298 -3.67 -17.76 2.85
C GLU A 298 -2.24 -18.09 2.43
N ALA A 299 -1.32 -17.11 2.43
CA ALA A 299 0.06 -17.38 2.02
C ALA A 299 0.88 -18.09 3.12
N ASP A 300 1.85 -18.89 2.69
CA ASP A 300 2.79 -19.53 3.62
C ASP A 300 3.68 -18.50 4.32
N ALA A 301 3.91 -18.73 5.62
CA ALA A 301 4.77 -17.88 6.43
C ALA A 301 6.22 -17.86 5.90
N GLY A 302 6.85 -16.69 5.91
CA GLY A 302 8.20 -16.45 5.43
C GLY A 302 8.32 -16.21 3.92
N THR A 303 7.21 -16.16 3.17
CA THR A 303 7.23 -15.99 1.71
C THR A 303 7.03 -14.55 1.26
N LEU A 304 7.43 -14.24 0.02
CA LEU A 304 7.08 -12.96 -0.61
C LEU A 304 5.57 -12.79 -0.74
N ALA A 305 4.82 -13.89 -0.92
CA ALA A 305 3.37 -13.87 -1.00
C ALA A 305 2.75 -13.35 0.31
N GLU A 306 3.23 -13.80 1.47
CA GLU A 306 2.79 -13.29 2.78
C GLU A 306 3.05 -11.78 2.90
N ILE A 307 4.24 -11.32 2.50
CA ILE A 307 4.58 -9.89 2.54
C ILE A 307 3.62 -9.08 1.66
N MET A 308 3.36 -9.55 0.45
CA MET A 308 2.44 -8.88 -0.48
C MET A 308 0.99 -8.92 0.01
N GLU A 309 0.55 -10.03 0.59
CA GLU A 309 -0.78 -10.21 1.16
C GLU A 309 -1.05 -9.19 2.27
N GLY A 310 -0.10 -9.02 3.19
CA GLY A 310 -0.16 -8.01 4.25
C GLY A 310 -0.06 -6.57 3.71
N ALA A 311 0.92 -6.28 2.83
CA ALA A 311 1.12 -4.94 2.30
C ALA A 311 -0.04 -4.43 1.42
N LEU A 312 -0.77 -5.35 0.77
CA LEU A 312 -1.98 -5.05 0.00
C LEU A 312 -3.25 -5.13 0.85
N ASN A 313 -3.14 -5.46 2.15
CA ASN A 313 -4.25 -5.64 3.07
C ASN A 313 -5.35 -6.55 2.50
N ARG A 314 -4.94 -7.71 1.98
CA ARG A 314 -5.87 -8.66 1.35
C ARG A 314 -6.71 -9.37 2.43
N PRO A 315 -8.04 -9.40 2.29
CA PRO A 315 -8.94 -10.05 3.25
C PRO A 315 -9.05 -11.54 2.97
N THR A 316 -8.01 -12.28 3.30
CA THR A 316 -7.87 -13.73 3.02
C THR A 316 -8.08 -14.59 4.26
N GLY A 317 -8.10 -13.97 5.44
CA GLY A 317 -8.34 -14.66 6.69
C GLY A 317 -9.73 -15.29 6.73
N LYS A 318 -9.85 -16.41 7.43
CA LYS A 318 -11.07 -17.22 7.51
C LYS A 318 -11.35 -17.67 8.94
N VAL A 319 -12.56 -18.15 9.17
CA VAL A 319 -12.92 -18.95 10.34
C VAL A 319 -13.30 -20.34 9.86
N LEU A 320 -12.63 -21.36 10.37
CA LEU A 320 -12.89 -22.77 10.13
C LEU A 320 -13.72 -23.32 11.30
N LEU A 321 -14.87 -23.92 11.01
CA LEU A 321 -15.56 -24.81 11.94
C LEU A 321 -15.05 -26.22 11.73
N ILE A 322 -14.60 -26.86 12.80
CA ILE A 322 -14.30 -28.30 12.83
C ILE A 322 -15.36 -28.97 13.72
N SER A 323 -15.94 -30.07 13.23
CA SER A 323 -16.87 -30.90 14.00
C SER A 323 -16.61 -32.38 13.72
N GLY A 324 -15.99 -33.06 14.67
CA GLY A 324 -15.53 -34.44 14.52
C GLY A 324 -14.49 -34.58 13.40
N LYS A 325 -14.85 -35.28 12.33
CA LYS A 325 -13.98 -35.47 11.14
C LYS A 325 -14.29 -34.46 10.03
N ASP A 326 -15.37 -33.72 10.16
CA ASP A 326 -15.82 -32.77 9.16
C ASP A 326 -15.29 -31.36 9.48
N SER A 327 -15.11 -30.56 8.44
CA SER A 327 -14.71 -29.16 8.59
C SER A 327 -15.27 -28.31 7.46
N MET A 328 -15.62 -27.06 7.76
CA MET A 328 -16.15 -26.10 6.79
C MET A 328 -15.76 -24.66 7.14
N ILE A 329 -15.65 -23.81 6.12
CA ILE A 329 -15.42 -22.38 6.32
C ILE A 329 -16.72 -21.74 6.84
N ALA A 330 -16.70 -21.28 8.08
CA ALA A 330 -17.80 -20.60 8.74
C ALA A 330 -17.84 -19.09 8.42
N ALA A 331 -16.68 -18.48 8.18
CA ALA A 331 -16.55 -17.10 7.71
C ALA A 331 -15.32 -16.94 6.81
N ASP A 332 -15.39 -16.03 5.86
CA ASP A 332 -14.33 -15.74 4.87
C ASP A 332 -14.25 -14.22 4.64
N GLY A 333 -13.16 -13.75 4.04
CA GLY A 333 -12.99 -12.35 3.70
C GLY A 333 -12.55 -11.49 4.89
N LEU A 334 -11.85 -12.07 5.88
CA LEU A 334 -11.38 -11.36 7.06
C LEU A 334 -9.97 -10.79 6.85
N LEU A 335 -9.73 -9.60 7.38
CA LEU A 335 -8.40 -9.02 7.45
C LEU A 335 -7.67 -9.60 8.66
N MET A 336 -6.63 -10.41 8.41
CA MET A 336 -5.78 -11.00 9.45
C MET A 336 -6.60 -11.61 10.60
N ALA A 337 -7.40 -12.65 10.31
CA ALA A 337 -8.19 -13.30 11.35
C ALA A 337 -7.27 -13.74 12.50
N ASN A 338 -7.61 -13.33 13.73
CA ASN A 338 -6.71 -13.44 14.87
C ASN A 338 -7.48 -14.00 16.07
N GLY A 339 -7.57 -13.27 17.19
CA GLY A 339 -8.35 -13.71 18.35
C GLY A 339 -9.81 -14.07 18.05
N ILE A 340 -10.31 -15.14 18.67
CA ILE A 340 -11.72 -15.59 18.63
C ILE A 340 -12.19 -16.03 20.02
N ALA A 341 -13.45 -15.79 20.37
CA ALA A 341 -14.02 -16.11 21.67
C ALA A 341 -15.51 -16.43 21.59
#